data_AF-A0A821K7B8-F1
#
_entry.id   AF-A0A821K7B8-F1
#
_cell.length_a   1.000
_cell.length_b   1.000
_cell.length_c   1.000
_cell.angle_alpha   90.00
_cell.angle_beta   90.00
_cell.angle_gamma   90.00
#
_symmetry.space_group_name_H-M   'P 1'
#
loop_
_entity.id
_entity.type
_entity.pdbx_description
1 polymer ?
#
loop_
_entity_poly.entity_id
_entity_poly.type
_entity_poly.pdbx_seq_one_letter_code
_entity_poly.pdbx_strand_id
1 'polypeptide(L)'
;MMMNLLVVCLAFLAGNFRFVACQQMNYSCAVKQSQVNTAEKLSQLRARMRSLSLYAYVIFFEDEHQSEYVQQYDTRQAWITGFLGSTGSAVVTLDQAALWIDNRYRTQAENELDCANWLLMRQDEPGVPTLGDWIASQLKATSSYNNVGVAAQFTSSDYWSSMEHVAALQSVPLVKVAELIDPIRIADRSMTSSNPVFVHNIMFAGISWEKKVEIIAELINTESTDGLLVTALDEIAWLFNVRGSDIPYSPFFKAYAFVHANQTTRLWMNESQLTSDARTQLRNVIIQPYEEFLTDLYKLANNSDMNRIWITPSVSQAISDSIPTNKRLIAGSPVARTKAVKNPTEQKGMRDCSVRDSIARVRHLAWLENEIKNNRQVNETQAAERLEYYQSLEAHFKEISFPTISAVGAHAATIHFEPDAETAAEITRDKVYLLDAGAQYLDGTTDVTRTHTFGTPTAEEKKAYTLVLQGSIDLADAVFPVGTYGRQLDILARQSLYKNFMDYAHSTGHDLSQSKAIRFAILTPYHTEYQPM
;
A
#
# COMPACT_ATOMS: atom_id res chain seq x y z
N MET A 1 -13.10 46.61 47.65
CA MET A 1 -11.76 47.13 47.27
C MET A 1 -11.55 46.74 45.81
N MET A 2 -11.56 47.73 44.91
CA MET A 2 -10.95 47.79 43.56
C MET A 2 -10.79 46.45 42.78
N MET A 3 -11.21 46.27 41.52
CA MET A 3 -11.45 47.19 40.41
C MET A 3 -11.99 46.34 39.23
N ASN A 4 -13.08 46.79 38.57
CA ASN A 4 -13.30 46.95 37.12
C ASN A 4 -12.74 45.88 36.13
N LEU A 5 -13.42 45.42 35.06
CA LEU A 5 -14.55 45.92 34.24
C LEU A 5 -14.97 44.72 33.32
N LEU A 6 -16.23 44.26 33.22
CA LEU A 6 -17.27 44.63 32.22
C LEU A 6 -16.72 45.01 30.82
N VAL A 7 -17.20 44.45 29.69
CA VAL A 7 -18.45 44.82 28.97
C VAL A 7 -18.63 43.82 27.80
N VAL A 8 -19.66 42.95 27.76
CA VAL A 8 -20.94 43.06 27.01
C VAL A 8 -20.82 43.47 25.53
N CYS A 9 -21.29 42.62 24.59
CA CYS A 9 -22.24 43.01 23.54
C CYS A 9 -22.65 41.82 22.66
N LEU A 10 -23.88 41.35 22.88
CA LEU A 10 -24.74 40.77 21.84
C LEU A 10 -25.00 41.87 20.81
N ALA A 11 -24.46 41.72 19.59
CA ALA A 11 -24.85 42.53 18.44
C ALA A 11 -25.22 41.60 17.29
N PHE A 12 -26.51 41.63 16.95
CA PHE A 12 -27.02 41.20 15.66
C PHE A 12 -26.22 41.87 14.54
N LEU A 13 -25.47 41.09 13.77
CA LEU A 13 -25.14 41.43 12.40
C LEU A 13 -25.55 40.26 11.53
N ALA A 14 -26.76 40.40 10.98
CA ALA A 14 -27.09 39.88 9.67
C ALA A 14 -26.04 40.44 8.70
N GLY A 15 -24.98 39.68 8.50
CA GLY A 15 -23.85 40.03 7.65
C GLY A 15 -23.47 38.79 6.89
N ASN A 16 -24.02 38.65 5.69
CA ASN A 16 -23.52 37.83 4.59
C ASN A 16 -22.63 36.66 5.03
N PHE A 17 -23.24 35.48 5.22
CA PHE A 17 -22.55 34.26 4.82
C PHE A 17 -22.29 34.39 3.32
N ARG A 18 -21.18 35.06 2.97
CA ARG A 18 -20.48 34.74 1.74
C ARG A 18 -20.08 33.29 1.97
N PHE A 19 -20.81 32.38 1.33
CA PHE A 19 -20.16 31.22 0.76
C PHE A 19 -18.85 31.77 0.20
N VAL A 20 -17.72 31.36 0.80
CA VAL A 20 -16.46 31.49 0.09
C VAL A 20 -16.77 30.79 -1.21
N ALA A 21 -16.92 31.59 -2.27
CA ALA A 21 -17.10 31.06 -3.60
C ALA A 21 -15.99 30.03 -3.72
N CYS A 22 -16.36 28.76 -3.87
CA CYS A 22 -15.45 27.71 -4.20
C CYS A 22 -14.64 28.30 -5.35
N GLN A 23 -13.40 28.72 -5.08
CA GLN A 23 -12.49 29.04 -6.16
C GLN A 23 -12.59 27.82 -7.05
N GLN A 24 -12.95 28.00 -8.33
CA GLN A 24 -12.87 26.91 -9.28
C GLN A 24 -11.44 26.45 -9.24
N MET A 25 -11.18 25.42 -8.43
CA MET A 25 -9.88 24.82 -8.35
C MET A 25 -9.71 24.15 -9.69
N ASN A 26 -8.67 24.58 -10.39
CA ASN A 26 -8.38 24.01 -11.67
C ASN A 26 -7.74 22.65 -11.44
N TYR A 27 -8.57 21.60 -11.40
CA TYR A 27 -8.12 20.21 -11.27
C TYR A 27 -7.43 19.70 -12.56
N SER A 28 -7.37 20.53 -13.62
CA SER A 28 -6.63 20.20 -14.82
C SER A 28 -5.12 20.27 -14.54
N CYS A 29 -4.43 19.16 -14.72
CA CYS A 29 -2.97 19.17 -14.82
C CYS A 29 -2.51 19.60 -16.22
N ALA A 30 -1.23 19.94 -16.37
CA ALA A 30 -0.69 20.36 -17.66
C ALA A 30 -0.55 19.15 -18.61
N VAL A 31 -1.05 19.28 -19.83
CA VAL A 31 -0.90 18.25 -20.87
C VAL A 31 0.57 18.22 -21.33
N LYS A 32 1.18 17.03 -21.29
CA LYS A 32 2.58 16.79 -21.68
C LYS A 32 2.65 15.70 -22.75
N GLN A 33 3.66 15.79 -23.62
CA GLN A 33 3.83 14.82 -24.72
C GLN A 33 4.16 13.39 -24.23
N SER A 34 4.74 13.25 -23.02
CA SER A 34 5.05 11.97 -22.40
C SER A 34 3.82 11.20 -21.90
N GLN A 35 2.66 11.87 -21.77
CA GLN A 35 1.46 11.28 -21.21
C GLN A 35 0.79 10.34 -22.21
N VAL A 36 0.41 9.15 -21.73
CA VAL A 36 -0.25 8.14 -22.57
C VAL A 36 -1.68 8.58 -22.86
N ASN A 37 -2.09 8.69 -24.12
CA ASN A 37 -3.47 9.01 -24.46
C ASN A 37 -4.43 7.86 -24.07
N THR A 38 -5.42 8.16 -23.23
CA THR A 38 -6.40 7.21 -22.69
C THR A 38 -7.81 7.37 -23.24
N ALA A 39 -8.03 8.26 -24.22
CA ALA A 39 -9.36 8.61 -24.73
C ALA A 39 -10.15 7.39 -25.25
N GLU A 40 -9.49 6.51 -26.01
CA GLU A 40 -10.12 5.30 -26.56
C GLU A 40 -10.47 4.31 -25.44
N LYS A 41 -9.60 4.15 -24.43
CA LYS A 41 -9.85 3.27 -23.28
C LYS A 41 -11.07 3.76 -22.48
N LEU A 42 -11.17 5.06 -22.23
CA LEU A 42 -12.31 5.70 -21.59
C LEU A 42 -13.59 5.55 -22.41
N SER A 43 -13.51 5.68 -23.74
CA SER A 43 -14.65 5.48 -24.65
C SER A 43 -15.24 4.08 -24.51
N GLN A 44 -14.39 3.05 -24.56
CA GLN A 44 -14.80 1.66 -24.41
C GLN A 44 -15.38 1.36 -23.02
N LEU A 45 -14.78 1.92 -21.96
CA LEU A 45 -15.29 1.79 -20.60
C LEU A 45 -16.67 2.42 -20.44
N ARG A 46 -16.86 3.65 -20.95
CA ARG A 46 -18.16 4.34 -20.93
C ARG A 46 -19.22 3.58 -21.72
N ALA A 47 -18.85 2.90 -22.82
CA ALA A 47 -19.79 2.04 -23.55
C ALA A 47 -20.27 0.86 -22.69
N ARG A 48 -19.37 0.20 -21.95
CA ARG A 48 -19.72 -0.86 -20.99
C ARG A 48 -20.58 -0.32 -19.84
N MET A 49 -20.23 0.83 -19.27
CA MET A 49 -21.02 1.48 -18.21
C MET A 49 -22.46 1.75 -18.65
N ARG A 50 -22.67 2.28 -19.87
CA ARG A 50 -24.03 2.50 -20.41
C ARG A 50 -24.83 1.21 -20.53
N SER A 51 -24.19 0.10 -20.94
CA SER A 51 -24.86 -1.21 -21.04
C SER A 51 -25.33 -1.77 -19.69
N LEU A 52 -24.70 -1.34 -18.59
CA LEU A 52 -25.05 -1.71 -17.22
C LEU A 52 -25.83 -0.62 -16.48
N SER A 53 -26.27 0.44 -17.18
CA SER A 53 -26.97 1.59 -16.61
C SER A 53 -26.20 2.29 -15.46
N LEU A 54 -24.87 2.38 -15.59
CA LEU A 54 -24.00 3.06 -14.64
C LEU A 54 -23.73 4.50 -15.07
N TYR A 55 -23.79 5.41 -14.11
CA TYR A 55 -23.34 6.79 -14.28
C TYR A 55 -21.84 6.94 -14.01
N ALA A 56 -21.35 6.28 -12.95
CA ALA A 56 -19.95 6.29 -12.56
C ALA A 56 -19.45 4.87 -12.28
N TYR A 57 -18.16 4.65 -12.46
CA TYR A 57 -17.45 3.43 -12.10
C TYR A 57 -16.20 3.80 -11.30
N VAL A 58 -16.02 3.17 -10.14
CA VAL A 58 -14.86 3.39 -9.26
C VAL A 58 -13.86 2.27 -9.44
N ILE A 59 -12.58 2.65 -9.56
CA ILE A 59 -11.46 1.77 -9.90
C ILE A 59 -10.36 1.97 -8.85
N PHE A 60 -10.11 0.93 -8.07
CA PHE A 60 -9.05 0.88 -7.07
C PHE A 60 -7.75 0.35 -7.67
N PHE A 61 -6.63 0.62 -7.01
CA PHE A 61 -5.31 0.10 -7.40
C PHE A 61 -5.15 -1.36 -6.95
N GLU A 62 -5.73 -1.68 -5.80
CA GLU A 62 -5.58 -2.91 -5.05
C GLU A 62 -6.12 -4.14 -5.80
N ASP A 63 -5.52 -5.29 -5.50
CA ASP A 63 -5.98 -6.59 -5.96
C ASP A 63 -6.98 -7.23 -4.97
N GLU A 64 -7.39 -8.46 -5.24
CA GLU A 64 -8.37 -9.19 -4.42
C GLU A 64 -7.85 -9.59 -3.03
N HIS A 65 -6.56 -9.38 -2.77
CA HIS A 65 -5.88 -9.59 -1.48
C HIS A 65 -5.48 -8.29 -0.79
N GLN A 66 -5.81 -7.14 -1.39
CA GLN A 66 -5.48 -5.81 -0.87
C GLN A 66 -3.96 -5.60 -0.77
N SER A 67 -3.23 -6.10 -1.78
CA SER A 67 -1.78 -6.00 -1.87
C SER A 67 -1.30 -4.57 -2.15
N GLU A 68 -0.17 -4.19 -1.55
CA GLU A 68 0.49 -2.88 -1.78
C GLU A 68 1.12 -2.78 -3.18
N TYR A 69 1.75 -3.87 -3.63
CA TYR A 69 2.18 -4.04 -5.01
C TYR A 69 1.33 -5.14 -5.63
N VAL A 70 0.99 -4.99 -6.90
CA VAL A 70 0.15 -5.93 -7.62
C VAL A 70 0.93 -6.55 -8.77
N GLN A 71 0.50 -7.73 -9.22
CA GLN A 71 1.06 -8.33 -10.42
C GLN A 71 0.77 -7.45 -11.65
N GLN A 72 1.57 -7.60 -12.70
CA GLN A 72 1.34 -6.89 -13.96
C GLN A 72 -0.10 -7.09 -14.47
N TYR A 73 -0.65 -8.30 -14.35
CA TYR A 73 -2.04 -8.60 -14.69
C TYR A 73 -3.05 -7.69 -13.95
N ASP A 74 -2.80 -7.32 -12.70
CA ASP A 74 -3.72 -6.58 -11.85
C ASP A 74 -3.61 -5.05 -11.97
N THR A 75 -2.71 -4.53 -12.82
CA THR A 75 -2.45 -3.10 -13.05
C THR A 75 -3.56 -2.36 -13.81
N ARG A 76 -4.83 -2.58 -13.44
CA ARG A 76 -6.03 -2.04 -14.11
C ARG A 76 -6.08 -0.52 -14.07
N GLN A 77 -5.78 0.08 -12.91
CA GLN A 77 -5.75 1.53 -12.74
C GLN A 77 -4.68 2.15 -13.64
N ALA A 78 -3.45 1.63 -13.61
CA ALA A 78 -2.37 2.12 -14.46
C ALA A 78 -2.73 1.99 -15.96
N TRP A 79 -3.35 0.88 -16.37
CA TRP A 79 -3.78 0.71 -17.75
C TRP A 79 -4.82 1.76 -18.19
N ILE A 80 -5.83 2.06 -17.37
CA ILE A 80 -6.91 2.99 -17.74
C ILE A 80 -6.52 4.47 -17.59
N THR A 81 -5.63 4.82 -16.65
CA THR A 81 -5.23 6.22 -16.36
C THR A 81 -3.91 6.64 -17.02
N GLY A 82 -2.99 5.69 -17.26
CA GLY A 82 -1.60 5.97 -17.63
C GLY A 82 -0.66 6.27 -16.45
N PHE A 83 -1.19 6.37 -15.22
CA PHE A 83 -0.41 6.66 -14.01
C PHE A 83 0.09 5.36 -13.35
N LEU A 84 1.39 5.28 -13.07
CA LEU A 84 2.09 4.07 -12.65
C LEU A 84 2.31 3.96 -11.13
N GLY A 85 1.91 4.96 -10.35
CA GLY A 85 2.11 4.95 -8.91
C GLY A 85 1.34 3.82 -8.20
N SER A 86 1.86 3.38 -7.06
CA SER A 86 1.33 2.23 -6.29
C SER A 86 0.17 2.57 -5.35
N THR A 87 -0.57 3.64 -5.62
CA THR A 87 -1.76 4.01 -4.85
C THR A 87 -2.65 4.97 -5.64
N GLY A 88 -3.94 4.99 -5.32
CA GLY A 88 -4.85 5.98 -5.85
C GLY A 88 -6.25 5.41 -6.03
N SER A 89 -7.21 6.28 -6.27
CA SER A 89 -8.59 5.89 -6.58
C SER A 89 -9.05 6.63 -7.82
N ALA A 90 -9.38 5.91 -8.88
CA ALA A 90 -9.90 6.47 -10.11
C ALA A 90 -11.42 6.37 -10.16
N VAL A 91 -12.07 7.41 -10.69
CA VAL A 91 -13.49 7.42 -10.98
C VAL A 91 -13.69 7.85 -12.42
N VAL A 92 -14.43 7.04 -13.18
CA VAL A 92 -14.88 7.39 -14.52
C VAL A 92 -16.38 7.62 -14.46
N THR A 93 -16.83 8.79 -14.88
CA THR A 93 -18.25 9.07 -15.15
C THR A 93 -18.50 8.99 -16.66
N LEU A 94 -19.76 9.10 -17.07
CA LEU A 94 -20.12 9.16 -18.49
C LEU A 94 -19.51 10.37 -19.22
N ASP A 95 -19.17 11.43 -18.49
CA ASP A 95 -18.72 12.71 -19.04
C ASP A 95 -17.30 13.11 -18.61
N GLN A 96 -16.82 12.64 -17.46
CA GLN A 96 -15.54 13.02 -16.85
C GLN A 96 -14.75 11.80 -16.34
N ALA A 97 -13.50 12.01 -15.99
CA ALA A 97 -12.66 11.04 -15.29
C ALA A 97 -11.77 11.80 -14.28
N ALA A 98 -11.57 11.24 -13.09
CA ALA A 98 -10.78 11.84 -12.03
C ALA A 98 -9.97 10.79 -11.28
N LEU A 99 -8.75 11.15 -10.88
CA LEU A 99 -7.84 10.28 -10.13
C LEU A 99 -7.43 10.98 -8.83
N TRP A 100 -7.74 10.37 -7.69
CA TRP A 100 -7.25 10.78 -6.37
C TRP A 100 -5.91 10.13 -6.09
N ILE A 101 -4.93 10.96 -5.74
CA ILE A 101 -3.60 10.54 -5.31
C ILE A 101 -3.18 11.29 -4.05
N ASP A 102 -2.40 10.62 -3.20
CA ASP A 102 -1.79 11.28 -2.05
C ASP A 102 -0.53 12.07 -2.43
N ASN A 103 0.04 12.74 -1.42
CA ASN A 103 1.12 13.70 -1.60
C ASN A 103 2.42 13.09 -2.15
N ARG A 104 2.62 11.78 -2.00
CA ARG A 104 3.84 11.09 -2.44
C ARG A 104 3.99 11.09 -3.96
N TYR A 105 2.87 11.09 -4.69
CA TYR A 105 2.84 10.88 -6.14
C TYR A 105 2.41 12.11 -6.95
N ARG A 106 2.29 13.29 -6.33
CA ARG A 106 1.79 14.51 -7.00
C ARG A 106 2.55 14.85 -8.27
N THR A 107 3.87 14.95 -8.17
CA THR A 107 4.74 15.27 -9.30
C THR A 107 4.69 14.17 -10.37
N GLN A 108 4.66 12.91 -9.96
CA GLN A 108 4.57 11.77 -10.88
C GLN A 108 3.26 11.79 -11.66
N ALA A 109 2.11 11.97 -10.99
CA ALA A 109 0.82 12.04 -11.66
C ALA A 109 0.72 13.23 -12.61
N GLU A 110 1.31 14.39 -12.30
CA GLU A 110 1.40 15.50 -13.26
C GLU A 110 2.21 15.17 -14.52
N ASN A 111 3.11 14.20 -14.47
CA ASN A 111 3.95 13.79 -15.59
C ASN A 111 3.32 12.64 -16.40
N GLU A 112 2.61 11.74 -15.74
CA GLU A 112 2.14 10.47 -16.34
C GLU A 112 0.64 10.47 -16.68
N LEU A 113 -0.20 11.12 -15.87
CA LEU A 113 -1.65 11.11 -16.06
C LEU A 113 -2.02 11.81 -17.36
N ASP A 114 -2.95 11.25 -18.12
CA ASP A 114 -3.54 11.88 -19.30
C ASP A 114 -4.41 13.09 -18.92
N CYS A 115 -3.76 14.23 -18.66
CA CYS A 115 -4.38 15.46 -18.20
C CYS A 115 -5.40 16.06 -19.19
N ALA A 116 -5.44 15.58 -20.44
CA ALA A 116 -6.46 15.98 -21.40
C ALA A 116 -7.82 15.32 -21.11
N ASN A 117 -7.80 14.13 -20.49
CA ASN A 117 -9.00 13.34 -20.23
C ASN A 117 -9.30 13.14 -18.73
N TRP A 118 -8.32 13.34 -17.86
CA TRP A 118 -8.42 13.12 -16.41
C TRP A 118 -8.21 14.39 -15.60
N LEU A 119 -8.98 14.50 -14.52
CA LEU A 119 -8.77 15.48 -13.46
C LEU A 119 -7.83 14.89 -12.40
N LEU A 120 -6.81 15.65 -12.01
CA LEU A 120 -5.89 15.26 -10.96
C LEU A 120 -6.42 15.78 -9.61
N MET A 121 -6.90 14.87 -8.76
CA MET A 121 -7.42 15.18 -7.44
C MET A 121 -6.32 14.95 -6.40
N ARG A 122 -5.69 16.02 -5.93
CA ARG A 122 -4.63 15.96 -4.91
C ARG A 122 -5.28 15.77 -3.54
N GLN A 123 -5.27 14.54 -3.04
CA GLN A 123 -5.91 14.21 -1.78
C GLN A 123 -5.38 15.09 -0.64
N ASP A 124 -6.25 15.38 0.31
CA ASP A 124 -6.00 16.19 1.51
C ASP A 124 -5.64 17.67 1.25
N GLU A 125 -5.65 18.14 -0.01
CA GLU A 125 -5.57 19.58 -0.28
C GLU A 125 -6.88 20.28 0.07
N PRO A 126 -6.81 21.46 0.73
CA PRO A 126 -7.99 22.25 1.05
C PRO A 126 -8.87 22.51 -0.18
N GLY A 127 -10.10 21.98 -0.14
CA GLY A 127 -11.11 22.16 -1.18
C GLY A 127 -11.11 21.11 -2.29
N VAL A 128 -10.24 20.10 -2.25
CA VAL A 128 -10.40 18.90 -3.06
C VAL A 128 -11.50 18.04 -2.42
N PRO A 129 -12.60 17.74 -3.13
CA PRO A 129 -13.68 16.93 -2.58
C PRO A 129 -13.21 15.50 -2.33
N THR A 130 -13.84 14.83 -1.38
CA THR A 130 -13.71 13.37 -1.26
C THR A 130 -14.25 12.69 -2.52
N LEU A 131 -13.85 11.45 -2.76
CA LEU A 131 -14.36 10.65 -3.88
C LEU A 131 -15.89 10.62 -3.91
N GLY A 132 -16.52 10.40 -2.76
CA GLY A 132 -17.99 10.35 -2.63
C GLY A 132 -18.65 11.71 -2.89
N ASP A 133 -18.12 12.80 -2.33
CA ASP A 133 -18.64 14.15 -2.54
C ASP A 133 -18.51 14.57 -4.01
N TRP A 134 -17.41 14.21 -4.68
CA TRP A 134 -17.23 14.50 -6.09
C TRP A 134 -18.24 13.75 -6.95
N ILE A 135 -18.41 12.44 -6.74
CA ILE A 135 -19.41 11.64 -7.46
C ILE A 135 -20.81 12.23 -7.29
N ALA A 136 -21.18 12.57 -6.06
CA ALA A 136 -22.47 13.20 -5.76
C ALA A 136 -22.64 14.53 -6.51
N SER A 137 -21.59 15.35 -6.59
CA SER A 137 -21.61 16.63 -7.33
C SER A 137 -21.74 16.46 -8.85
N GLN A 138 -21.28 15.34 -9.41
CA GLN A 138 -21.36 15.07 -10.85
C GLN A 138 -22.74 14.55 -11.27
N LEU A 139 -23.49 13.92 -10.38
CA LEU A 139 -24.82 13.39 -10.67
C LEU A 139 -25.80 14.51 -11.05
N LYS A 140 -26.03 14.66 -12.35
CA LYS A 140 -27.02 15.60 -12.89
C LYS A 140 -28.42 15.04 -12.64
N ALA A 141 -29.31 15.86 -12.08
CA ALA A 141 -30.72 15.51 -11.88
C ALA A 141 -31.44 15.08 -13.19
N THR A 142 -30.91 15.47 -14.34
CA THR A 142 -31.42 15.13 -15.68
C THR A 142 -30.81 13.87 -16.29
N SER A 143 -29.84 13.23 -15.62
CA SER A 143 -29.21 12.00 -16.12
C SER A 143 -30.19 10.83 -16.04
N SER A 144 -30.33 10.06 -17.12
CA SER A 144 -31.06 8.79 -17.11
C SER A 144 -30.33 7.68 -16.34
N TYR A 145 -29.09 7.94 -15.92
CA TYR A 145 -28.25 7.03 -15.15
C TYR A 145 -27.90 7.67 -13.80
N ASN A 146 -28.06 6.91 -12.71
CA ASN A 146 -27.73 7.37 -11.36
C ASN A 146 -26.86 6.36 -10.57
N ASN A 147 -26.66 5.15 -11.07
CA ASN A 147 -25.92 4.11 -10.37
C ASN A 147 -24.41 4.34 -10.40
N VAL A 148 -23.75 4.10 -9.26
CA VAL A 148 -22.29 4.07 -9.13
C VAL A 148 -21.86 2.61 -9.03
N GLY A 149 -21.20 2.11 -10.06
CA GLY A 149 -20.69 0.76 -10.11
C GLY A 149 -19.35 0.64 -9.38
N VAL A 150 -19.18 -0.40 -8.57
CA VAL A 150 -17.90 -0.76 -7.95
C VAL A 150 -17.71 -2.26 -7.97
N ALA A 151 -16.50 -2.71 -8.29
CA ALA A 151 -16.16 -4.13 -8.29
C ALA A 151 -15.83 -4.61 -6.86
N ALA A 152 -16.80 -5.27 -6.21
CA ALA A 152 -16.70 -5.72 -4.81
C ALA A 152 -15.51 -6.67 -4.53
N GLN A 153 -14.95 -7.30 -5.55
CA GLN A 153 -13.79 -8.18 -5.43
C GLN A 153 -12.48 -7.43 -5.11
N PHE A 154 -12.38 -6.16 -5.52
CA PHE A 154 -11.16 -5.34 -5.40
C PHE A 154 -11.33 -4.17 -4.43
N THR A 155 -12.38 -4.20 -3.61
CA THR A 155 -12.67 -3.17 -2.61
C THR A 155 -12.72 -3.84 -1.25
N SER A 156 -11.94 -3.36 -0.29
CA SER A 156 -11.98 -3.86 1.07
C SER A 156 -13.35 -3.57 1.73
N SER A 157 -13.76 -4.43 2.66
CA SER A 157 -15.09 -4.36 3.25
C SER A 157 -15.31 -3.12 4.15
N ASP A 158 -14.24 -2.62 4.77
CA ASP A 158 -14.25 -1.39 5.55
C ASP A 158 -14.38 -0.13 4.67
N TYR A 159 -13.65 -0.10 3.55
CA TYR A 159 -13.77 0.98 2.58
C TYR A 159 -15.14 0.96 1.91
N TRP A 160 -15.64 -0.23 1.53
CA TRP A 160 -16.98 -0.40 1.00
C TRP A 160 -18.05 0.14 1.97
N SER A 161 -17.95 -0.20 3.26
CA SER A 161 -18.87 0.30 4.28
C SER A 161 -18.85 1.83 4.37
N SER A 162 -17.66 2.43 4.24
CA SER A 162 -17.48 3.89 4.22
C SER A 162 -18.12 4.52 2.97
N MET A 163 -17.95 3.88 1.80
CA MET A 163 -18.59 4.31 0.55
C MET A 163 -20.11 4.21 0.63
N GLU A 164 -20.66 3.11 1.16
CA GLU A 164 -22.11 2.94 1.33
C GLU A 164 -22.70 4.02 2.25
N HIS A 165 -22.00 4.37 3.33
CA HIS A 165 -22.44 5.43 4.22
C HIS A 165 -22.52 6.79 3.50
N VAL A 166 -21.47 7.18 2.79
CA VAL A 166 -21.44 8.44 2.03
C VAL A 166 -22.48 8.45 0.91
N ALA A 167 -22.59 7.34 0.17
CA ALA A 167 -23.55 7.18 -0.90
C ALA A 167 -25.00 7.31 -0.39
N ALA A 168 -25.32 6.72 0.78
CA ALA A 168 -26.62 6.86 1.42
C ALA A 168 -26.93 8.31 1.82
N LEU A 169 -25.98 9.03 2.42
CA LEU A 169 -26.13 10.45 2.78
C LEU A 169 -26.41 11.33 1.55
N GLN A 170 -25.80 11.00 0.43
CA GLN A 170 -25.93 11.73 -0.84
C GLN A 170 -27.06 11.21 -1.75
N SER A 171 -27.83 10.21 -1.30
CA SER A 171 -28.88 9.54 -2.10
C SER A 171 -28.38 8.99 -3.45
N VAL A 172 -27.15 8.48 -3.45
CA VAL A 172 -26.49 7.89 -4.61
C VAL A 172 -26.57 6.36 -4.53
N PRO A 173 -27.16 5.67 -5.52
CA PRO A 173 -27.19 4.21 -5.52
C PRO A 173 -25.81 3.61 -5.81
N LEU A 174 -25.20 2.97 -4.82
CA LEU A 174 -24.00 2.14 -5.00
C LEU A 174 -24.40 0.74 -5.46
N VAL A 175 -23.81 0.26 -6.56
CA VAL A 175 -24.15 -1.02 -7.18
C VAL A 175 -22.90 -1.88 -7.34
N LYS A 176 -22.98 -3.12 -6.88
CA LYS A 176 -21.95 -4.14 -7.10
C LYS A 176 -21.97 -4.57 -8.56
N VAL A 177 -20.83 -4.49 -9.24
CA VAL A 177 -20.68 -4.90 -10.64
C VAL A 177 -19.48 -5.83 -10.79
N ALA A 178 -19.45 -6.59 -11.88
CA ALA A 178 -18.23 -7.28 -12.29
C ALA A 178 -17.16 -6.27 -12.70
N GLU A 179 -15.91 -6.68 -12.68
CA GLU A 179 -14.80 -5.86 -13.17
C GLU A 179 -14.98 -5.54 -14.66
N LEU A 180 -14.87 -4.24 -15.01
CA LEU A 180 -15.19 -3.73 -16.34
C LEU A 180 -13.97 -3.50 -17.25
N ILE A 181 -12.75 -3.43 -16.71
CA ILE A 181 -11.52 -3.11 -17.45
C ILE A 181 -10.94 -4.34 -18.15
N ASP A 182 -10.89 -5.49 -17.50
CA ASP A 182 -10.32 -6.73 -18.00
C ASP A 182 -10.94 -7.17 -19.34
N PRO A 183 -12.27 -7.09 -19.54
CA PRO A 183 -12.89 -7.37 -20.83
C PRO A 183 -12.54 -6.37 -21.94
N ILE A 184 -12.09 -5.15 -21.60
CA ILE A 184 -11.76 -4.08 -22.55
C ILE A 184 -10.31 -4.18 -22.99
N ARG A 185 -9.39 -4.32 -22.03
CA ARG A 185 -7.96 -4.45 -22.33
C ARG A 185 -7.59 -5.78 -22.98
N ILE A 186 -8.55 -6.70 -23.13
CA ILE A 186 -8.37 -8.08 -23.59
C ILE A 186 -7.27 -8.71 -22.74
N ALA A 187 -7.51 -8.75 -21.43
CA ALA A 187 -6.52 -9.17 -20.46
C ALA A 187 -5.92 -10.53 -20.84
N ASP A 188 -4.63 -10.54 -21.18
CA ASP A 188 -3.91 -11.78 -21.43
C ASP A 188 -3.57 -12.41 -20.09
N ARG A 189 -4.22 -13.54 -19.79
CA ARG A 189 -3.93 -14.32 -18.58
C ARG A 189 -2.49 -14.86 -18.57
N SER A 190 -1.77 -14.85 -19.69
CA SER A 190 -0.33 -15.14 -19.70
C SER A 190 0.49 -14.15 -18.85
N MET A 191 -0.06 -12.97 -18.55
CA MET A 191 0.57 -11.95 -17.72
C MET A 191 0.46 -12.22 -16.20
N THR A 192 -0.21 -13.30 -15.78
CA THR A 192 -0.20 -13.71 -14.37
C THR A 192 1.11 -14.44 -14.05
N SER A 193 1.77 -14.02 -12.98
CA SER A 193 2.90 -14.76 -12.44
C SER A 193 2.40 -16.03 -11.74
N SER A 194 3.01 -17.18 -12.09
CA SER A 194 2.77 -18.44 -11.40
C SER A 194 4.12 -19.11 -11.09
N ASN A 195 4.89 -18.43 -10.25
CA ASN A 195 6.25 -18.80 -9.92
C ASN A 195 6.28 -19.91 -8.84
N PRO A 196 7.38 -20.67 -8.71
CA PRO A 196 7.48 -21.73 -7.71
C PRO A 196 7.32 -21.23 -6.28
N VAL A 197 6.47 -21.91 -5.52
CA VAL A 197 6.29 -21.71 -4.07
C VAL A 197 7.17 -22.71 -3.32
N PHE A 198 8.09 -22.17 -2.52
CA PHE A 198 9.14 -22.92 -1.85
C PHE A 198 9.08 -22.81 -0.32
N VAL A 199 9.67 -23.78 0.36
CA VAL A 199 9.75 -23.81 1.84
C VAL A 199 10.64 -22.69 2.36
N HIS A 200 10.12 -21.92 3.30
CA HIS A 200 10.92 -21.04 4.15
C HIS A 200 11.41 -21.84 5.36
N ASN A 201 12.69 -22.22 5.31
CA ASN A 201 13.27 -23.16 6.25
C ASN A 201 13.11 -22.69 7.72
N ILE A 202 12.86 -23.65 8.62
CA ILE A 202 12.71 -23.39 10.05
C ILE A 202 13.93 -22.70 10.69
N MET A 203 15.12 -22.83 10.09
CA MET A 203 16.32 -22.09 10.51
C MET A 203 16.17 -20.57 10.39
N PHE A 204 15.29 -20.09 9.51
CA PHE A 204 14.95 -18.67 9.35
C PHE A 204 13.65 -18.32 10.10
N ALA A 205 12.66 -19.22 10.06
CA ALA A 205 11.34 -18.99 10.66
C ALA A 205 11.31 -19.09 12.20
N GLY A 206 12.20 -19.90 12.79
CA GLY A 206 12.27 -20.15 14.24
C GLY A 206 11.18 -21.05 14.82
N ILE A 207 9.99 -21.09 14.22
CA ILE A 207 8.86 -21.94 14.64
C ILE A 207 8.23 -22.64 13.43
N SER A 208 7.73 -23.86 13.62
CA SER A 208 7.08 -24.62 12.55
C SER A 208 5.70 -24.05 12.19
N TRP A 209 5.21 -24.35 11.00
CA TRP A 209 3.90 -23.87 10.56
C TRP A 209 2.76 -24.51 11.38
N GLU A 210 2.92 -25.77 11.79
CA GLU A 210 1.96 -26.48 12.63
C GLU A 210 1.81 -25.76 13.98
N LYS A 211 2.93 -25.32 14.57
CA LYS A 211 2.88 -24.57 15.83
C LYS A 211 2.24 -23.19 15.66
N LYS A 212 2.46 -22.53 14.52
CA LYS A 212 1.76 -21.28 14.18
C LYS A 212 0.26 -21.51 14.09
N VAL A 213 -0.19 -22.55 13.38
CA VAL A 213 -1.60 -22.93 13.27
C VAL A 213 -2.22 -23.25 14.63
N GLU A 214 -1.50 -23.95 15.51
CA GLU A 214 -1.94 -24.21 16.88
C GLU A 214 -2.20 -22.91 17.66
N ILE A 215 -1.25 -21.96 17.63
CA ILE A 215 -1.41 -20.65 18.28
C ILE A 215 -2.62 -19.88 17.72
N ILE A 216 -2.80 -19.90 16.40
CA ILE A 216 -3.94 -19.22 15.76
C ILE A 216 -5.26 -19.90 16.13
N ALA A 217 -5.30 -21.23 16.19
CA ALA A 217 -6.47 -21.98 16.62
C ALA A 217 -6.85 -21.68 18.09
N GLU A 218 -5.89 -21.48 18.98
CA GLU A 218 -6.15 -21.04 20.36
C GLU A 218 -6.81 -19.65 20.41
N LEU A 219 -6.36 -18.72 19.56
CA LEU A 219 -6.96 -17.37 19.46
C LEU A 219 -8.37 -17.42 18.87
N ILE A 220 -8.60 -18.27 17.86
CA ILE A 220 -9.93 -18.54 17.28
C ILE A 220 -10.91 -19.04 18.36
N ASN A 221 -10.46 -19.99 19.18
CA ASN A 221 -11.26 -20.52 20.30
C ASN A 221 -11.54 -19.45 21.36
N THR A 222 -10.56 -18.60 21.67
CA THR A 222 -10.71 -17.49 22.65
C THR A 222 -11.78 -16.49 22.21
N GLU A 223 -11.82 -16.15 20.91
CA GLU A 223 -12.83 -15.26 20.33
C GLU A 223 -14.18 -15.96 20.06
N SER A 224 -14.31 -17.23 20.43
CA SER A 224 -15.52 -18.05 20.23
C SER A 224 -15.95 -18.06 18.76
N THR A 225 -15.01 -18.35 17.86
CA THR A 225 -15.24 -18.54 16.42
C THR A 225 -14.87 -19.96 16.00
N ASP A 226 -15.48 -20.44 14.91
CA ASP A 226 -15.22 -21.79 14.37
C ASP A 226 -13.98 -21.83 13.47
N GLY A 227 -13.59 -20.68 12.93
CA GLY A 227 -12.39 -20.54 12.11
C GLY A 227 -12.09 -19.12 11.67
N LEU A 228 -10.89 -18.95 11.13
CA LEU A 228 -10.35 -17.70 10.59
C LEU A 228 -10.14 -17.84 9.09
N LEU A 229 -10.66 -16.89 8.33
CA LEU A 229 -10.30 -16.67 6.95
C LEU A 229 -9.10 -15.73 6.86
N VAL A 230 -8.04 -16.17 6.18
CA VAL A 230 -6.82 -15.40 5.94
C VAL A 230 -6.73 -15.10 4.44
N THR A 231 -6.73 -13.81 4.09
CA THR A 231 -6.69 -13.33 2.70
C THR A 231 -5.41 -12.59 2.37
N ALA A 232 -4.74 -12.00 3.35
CA ALA A 232 -3.50 -11.26 3.14
C ALA A 232 -2.35 -12.22 2.82
N LEU A 233 -1.66 -11.98 1.70
CA LEU A 233 -0.67 -12.93 1.17
C LEU A 233 0.55 -13.08 2.09
N ASP A 234 0.93 -12.03 2.80
CA ASP A 234 1.99 -12.04 3.80
C ASP A 234 1.66 -12.94 4.99
N GLU A 235 0.42 -12.90 5.46
CA GLU A 235 -0.07 -13.74 6.54
C GLU A 235 -0.08 -15.22 6.16
N ILE A 236 -0.51 -15.53 4.94
CA ILE A 236 -0.53 -16.91 4.41
C ILE A 236 0.90 -17.45 4.29
N ALA A 237 1.81 -16.67 3.67
CA ALA A 237 3.21 -17.04 3.54
C ALA A 237 3.88 -17.27 4.91
N TRP A 238 3.61 -16.39 5.89
CA TRP A 238 4.14 -16.54 7.25
C TRP A 238 3.54 -17.76 7.97
N LEU A 239 2.23 -17.97 7.89
CA LEU A 239 1.52 -19.03 8.61
C LEU A 239 2.02 -20.41 8.19
N PHE A 240 2.23 -20.63 6.89
CA PHE A 240 2.60 -21.93 6.33
C PHE A 240 4.12 -22.13 6.12
N ASN A 241 4.96 -21.15 6.51
CA ASN A 241 6.41 -21.17 6.27
C ASN A 241 6.75 -21.49 4.81
N VAL A 242 6.10 -20.79 3.88
CA VAL A 242 6.39 -20.86 2.44
C VAL A 242 6.51 -19.46 1.86
N ARG A 243 7.20 -19.33 0.73
CA ARG A 243 7.40 -18.06 0.01
C ARG A 243 7.21 -18.30 -1.49
N GLY A 244 6.86 -17.24 -2.20
CA GLY A 244 6.75 -17.21 -3.66
C GLY A 244 7.46 -16.00 -4.22
N SER A 245 7.13 -15.64 -5.46
CA SER A 245 7.61 -14.43 -6.12
C SER A 245 6.60 -13.98 -7.19
N ASP A 246 5.31 -14.17 -6.92
CA ASP A 246 4.26 -13.77 -7.86
C ASP A 246 4.05 -12.25 -7.84
N ILE A 247 4.22 -11.62 -6.67
CA ILE A 247 4.09 -10.18 -6.46
C ILE A 247 5.49 -9.54 -6.54
N PRO A 248 5.71 -8.49 -7.35
CA PRO A 248 6.99 -7.80 -7.39
C PRO A 248 7.45 -7.34 -6.01
N TYR A 249 8.76 -7.49 -5.73
CA TYR A 249 9.43 -7.01 -4.50
C TYR A 249 8.98 -7.70 -3.20
N SER A 250 8.07 -8.66 -3.33
CA SER A 250 7.28 -9.21 -2.24
C SER A 250 7.27 -10.73 -2.37
N PRO A 251 7.85 -11.49 -1.43
CA PRO A 251 8.08 -12.92 -1.61
C PRO A 251 6.82 -13.78 -1.38
N PHE A 252 5.74 -13.44 -2.08
CA PHE A 252 4.38 -13.96 -1.92
C PHE A 252 3.88 -14.66 -3.18
N PHE A 253 2.76 -15.36 -3.01
CA PHE A 253 2.04 -16.10 -4.04
C PHE A 253 0.55 -15.94 -3.79
N LYS A 254 -0.27 -15.95 -4.84
CA LYS A 254 -1.72 -15.79 -4.71
C LYS A 254 -2.31 -17.02 -4.01
N ALA A 255 -2.98 -16.80 -2.89
CA ALA A 255 -3.63 -17.86 -2.14
C ALA A 255 -4.69 -17.31 -1.17
N TYR A 256 -5.62 -18.17 -0.77
CA TYR A 256 -6.49 -17.96 0.38
C TYR A 256 -6.33 -19.10 1.37
N ALA A 257 -6.49 -18.85 2.67
CA ALA A 257 -6.44 -19.91 3.66
C ALA A 257 -7.59 -19.83 4.66
N PHE A 258 -8.04 -21.00 5.13
CA PHE A 258 -9.00 -21.11 6.23
C PHE A 258 -8.42 -22.01 7.31
N VAL A 259 -8.36 -21.49 8.54
CA VAL A 259 -7.90 -22.23 9.73
C VAL A 259 -9.09 -22.50 10.62
N HIS A 260 -9.42 -23.77 10.87
CA HIS A 260 -10.45 -24.14 11.82
C HIS A 260 -9.92 -24.10 13.27
N ALA A 261 -10.83 -23.90 14.23
CA ALA A 261 -10.55 -23.99 15.65
C ALA A 261 -9.95 -25.34 16.09
N ASN A 262 -10.21 -26.41 15.32
CA ASN A 262 -9.65 -27.75 15.52
C ASN A 262 -8.32 -28.00 14.77
N GLN A 263 -7.67 -26.94 14.26
CA GLN A 263 -6.41 -26.96 13.49
C GLN A 263 -6.49 -27.56 12.09
N THR A 264 -7.67 -27.99 11.61
CA THR A 264 -7.83 -28.35 10.20
C THR A 264 -7.60 -27.10 9.35
N THR A 265 -6.75 -27.22 8.34
CA THR A 265 -6.38 -26.10 7.47
C THR A 265 -6.69 -26.41 6.02
N ARG A 266 -7.19 -25.38 5.31
CA ARG A 266 -7.43 -25.41 3.88
C ARG A 266 -6.69 -24.25 3.22
N LEU A 267 -6.12 -24.51 2.05
CA LEU A 267 -5.37 -23.55 1.25
C LEU A 267 -5.89 -23.62 -0.19
N TRP A 268 -6.39 -22.50 -0.73
CA TRP A 268 -6.74 -22.36 -2.14
C TRP A 268 -5.59 -21.68 -2.86
N MET A 269 -4.93 -22.39 -3.78
CA MET A 269 -3.80 -21.88 -4.55
C MET A 269 -3.62 -22.70 -5.85
N ASN A 270 -2.76 -22.25 -6.77
CA ASN A 270 -2.34 -23.11 -7.87
C ASN A 270 -1.34 -24.16 -7.36
N GLU A 271 -1.81 -25.39 -7.18
CA GLU A 271 -1.03 -26.51 -6.67
C GLU A 271 0.23 -26.83 -7.51
N SER A 272 0.24 -26.49 -8.81
CA SER A 272 1.42 -26.71 -9.66
C SER A 272 2.62 -25.83 -9.28
N GLN A 273 2.40 -24.75 -8.52
CA GLN A 273 3.47 -23.88 -8.05
C GLN A 273 4.29 -24.54 -6.93
N LEU A 274 3.72 -25.49 -6.19
CA LEU A 274 4.42 -26.11 -5.05
C LEU A 274 5.62 -26.94 -5.51
N THR A 275 6.80 -26.60 -4.99
CA THR A 275 7.96 -27.48 -5.10
C THR A 275 7.72 -28.80 -4.37
N SER A 276 8.54 -29.83 -4.66
CA SER A 276 8.45 -31.13 -4.00
C SER A 276 8.49 -31.02 -2.47
N ASP A 277 9.35 -30.14 -1.96
CA ASP A 277 9.57 -29.95 -0.53
C ASP A 277 8.39 -29.20 0.10
N ALA A 278 7.85 -28.19 -0.58
CA ALA A 278 6.67 -27.46 -0.12
C ALA A 278 5.44 -28.37 -0.08
N ARG A 279 5.25 -29.20 -1.12
CA ARG A 279 4.19 -30.22 -1.15
C ARG A 279 4.31 -31.21 0.00
N THR A 280 5.54 -31.63 0.34
CA THR A 280 5.80 -32.55 1.46
C THR A 280 5.51 -31.91 2.82
N GLN A 281 5.90 -30.64 2.99
CA GLN A 281 5.61 -29.85 4.20
C GLN A 281 4.10 -29.68 4.41
N LEU A 282 3.37 -29.36 3.35
CA LEU A 282 1.93 -29.07 3.39
C LEU A 282 1.04 -30.32 3.20
N ARG A 283 1.57 -31.54 3.31
CA ARG A 283 0.82 -32.79 3.07
C ARG A 283 -0.44 -32.97 3.93
N ASN A 284 -0.53 -32.28 5.07
CA ASN A 284 -1.66 -32.32 5.99
C ASN A 284 -2.62 -31.12 5.80
N VAL A 285 -2.34 -30.23 4.85
CA VAL A 285 -3.19 -29.10 4.48
C VAL A 285 -4.07 -29.54 3.31
N ILE A 286 -5.36 -29.23 3.38
CA ILE A 286 -6.29 -29.49 2.27
C ILE A 286 -6.05 -28.44 1.19
N ILE A 287 -5.37 -28.81 0.10
CA ILE A 287 -5.14 -27.92 -1.04
C ILE A 287 -6.34 -27.99 -1.99
N GLN A 288 -6.79 -26.84 -2.47
CA GLN A 288 -7.85 -26.68 -3.47
C GLN A 288 -7.41 -25.69 -4.57
N PRO A 289 -8.01 -25.75 -5.77
CA PRO A 289 -7.75 -24.76 -6.81
C PRO A 289 -8.11 -23.34 -6.34
N TYR A 290 -7.30 -22.35 -6.73
CA TYR A 290 -7.49 -20.95 -6.35
C TYR A 290 -8.88 -20.42 -6.79
N GLU A 291 -9.32 -20.80 -7.97
CA GLU A 291 -10.57 -20.33 -8.60
C GLU A 291 -11.84 -20.84 -7.90
N GLU A 292 -11.75 -21.93 -7.15
CA GLU A 292 -12.88 -22.52 -6.41
C GLU A 292 -13.14 -21.82 -5.07
N PHE A 293 -12.26 -20.90 -4.66
CA PHE A 293 -12.30 -20.26 -3.34
C PHE A 293 -13.66 -19.66 -2.97
N LEU A 294 -14.22 -18.77 -3.79
CA LEU A 294 -15.49 -18.10 -3.47
C LEU A 294 -16.65 -19.10 -3.38
N THR A 295 -16.68 -20.08 -4.28
CA THR A 295 -17.69 -21.15 -4.29
C THR A 295 -17.61 -21.99 -3.01
N ASP A 296 -16.40 -22.36 -2.60
CA ASP A 296 -16.18 -23.15 -1.39
C ASP A 296 -16.42 -22.34 -0.11
N LEU A 297 -16.05 -21.07 -0.08
CA LEU A 297 -16.34 -20.16 1.03
C LEU A 297 -17.86 -20.04 1.23
N TYR A 298 -18.61 -19.86 0.15
CA TYR A 298 -20.07 -19.81 0.21
C TYR A 298 -20.65 -21.10 0.80
N LYS A 299 -20.18 -22.28 0.36
CA LYS A 299 -20.61 -23.57 0.92
C LYS A 299 -20.24 -23.70 2.40
N LEU A 300 -19.03 -23.30 2.76
CA LEU A 300 -18.51 -23.36 4.13
C LEU A 300 -19.32 -22.46 5.06
N ALA A 301 -19.59 -21.22 4.66
CA ALA A 301 -20.34 -20.25 5.46
C ALA A 301 -21.83 -20.62 5.61
N ASN A 302 -22.41 -21.33 4.64
CA ASN A 302 -23.80 -21.81 4.70
C ASN A 302 -23.95 -23.21 5.32
N ASN A 303 -22.86 -23.87 5.70
CA ASN A 303 -22.93 -25.11 6.46
C ASN A 303 -23.54 -24.86 7.85
N SER A 304 -24.39 -25.78 8.32
CA SER A 304 -25.00 -25.73 9.65
C SER A 304 -23.98 -25.83 10.79
N ASP A 305 -22.84 -26.48 10.54
CA ASP A 305 -21.79 -26.69 11.54
C ASP A 305 -20.86 -25.47 11.68
N MET A 306 -21.03 -24.47 10.81
CA MET A 306 -20.26 -23.23 10.81
C MET A 306 -21.14 -22.11 11.37
N ASN A 307 -20.92 -21.72 12.62
CA ASN A 307 -21.71 -20.72 13.33
C ASN A 307 -21.10 -19.31 13.22
N ARG A 308 -19.77 -19.21 13.28
CA ARG A 308 -19.07 -17.93 13.33
C ARG A 308 -17.69 -18.00 12.67
N ILE A 309 -17.48 -17.15 11.68
CA ILE A 309 -16.23 -17.03 10.92
C ILE A 309 -15.58 -15.67 11.24
N TRP A 310 -14.31 -15.71 11.62
CA TRP A 310 -13.49 -14.52 11.77
C TRP A 310 -12.96 -14.07 10.40
N ILE A 311 -13.26 -12.83 10.03
CA ILE A 311 -12.69 -12.11 8.89
C ILE A 311 -12.07 -10.78 9.34
N THR A 312 -11.09 -10.29 8.60
CA THR A 312 -10.52 -8.96 8.82
C THR A 312 -11.36 -7.88 8.15
N PRO A 313 -11.28 -6.61 8.58
CA PRO A 313 -11.92 -5.50 7.86
C PRO A 313 -11.39 -5.32 6.43
N SER A 314 -10.14 -5.74 6.19
CA SER A 314 -9.47 -5.60 4.90
C SER A 314 -9.94 -6.58 3.84
N VAL A 315 -10.63 -7.69 4.18
CA VAL A 315 -11.11 -8.65 3.16
C VAL A 315 -11.95 -7.93 2.10
N SER A 316 -11.92 -8.43 0.86
CA SER A 316 -12.76 -7.85 -0.18
C SER A 316 -14.24 -7.92 0.18
N GLN A 317 -15.02 -6.96 -0.31
CA GLN A 317 -16.46 -6.92 -0.07
C GLN A 317 -17.14 -8.20 -0.61
N ALA A 318 -16.66 -8.75 -1.71
CA ALA A 318 -17.16 -10.02 -2.26
C ALA A 318 -17.01 -11.20 -1.28
N ILE A 319 -15.89 -11.23 -0.54
CA ILE A 319 -15.65 -12.22 0.53
C ILE A 319 -16.59 -11.97 1.70
N SER A 320 -16.71 -10.72 2.15
CA SER A 320 -17.62 -10.35 3.23
C SER A 320 -19.05 -10.79 2.89
N ASP A 321 -19.55 -10.46 1.69
CA ASP A 321 -20.88 -10.82 1.20
C ASP A 321 -21.15 -12.33 1.16
N SER A 322 -20.12 -13.13 0.91
CA SER A 322 -20.22 -14.60 0.81
C SER A 322 -20.52 -15.28 2.16
N ILE A 323 -20.33 -14.57 3.27
CA ILE A 323 -20.58 -15.06 4.63
C ILE A 323 -21.88 -14.42 5.14
N PRO A 324 -22.84 -15.13 5.76
CA PRO A 324 -24.02 -14.47 6.35
C PRO A 324 -23.64 -13.46 7.45
N THR A 325 -24.24 -12.27 7.47
CA THR A 325 -23.88 -11.18 8.42
C THR A 325 -23.89 -11.63 9.88
N ASN A 326 -24.86 -12.47 10.26
CA ASN A 326 -24.98 -13.00 11.62
C ASN A 326 -23.91 -14.03 12.00
N LYS A 327 -23.12 -14.51 11.03
CA LYS A 327 -22.00 -15.44 11.22
C LYS A 327 -20.64 -14.75 11.14
N ARG A 328 -20.56 -13.44 10.89
CA ARG A 328 -19.27 -12.73 10.76
C ARG A 328 -18.79 -12.23 12.13
N LEU A 329 -17.54 -12.53 12.48
CA LEU A 329 -16.75 -11.71 13.40
C LEU A 329 -15.80 -10.87 12.55
N ILE A 330 -15.96 -9.55 12.58
CA ILE A 330 -15.06 -8.61 11.92
C ILE A 330 -14.11 -8.04 12.98
N ALA A 331 -12.84 -8.45 12.94
CA ALA A 331 -11.81 -7.99 13.88
C ALA A 331 -10.42 -8.08 13.24
N GLY A 332 -9.45 -7.32 13.76
CA GLY A 332 -8.08 -7.32 13.24
C GLY A 332 -7.43 -8.71 13.26
N SER A 333 -6.57 -9.00 12.28
CA SER A 333 -6.01 -10.35 12.11
C SER A 333 -5.19 -10.81 13.32
N PRO A 334 -5.46 -12.02 13.86
CA PRO A 334 -4.60 -12.61 14.87
C PRO A 334 -3.25 -13.02 14.28
N VAL A 335 -3.18 -13.36 12.98
CA VAL A 335 -1.92 -13.71 12.31
C VAL A 335 -1.04 -12.46 12.16
N ALA A 336 -1.61 -11.32 11.74
CA ALA A 336 -0.88 -10.05 11.70
C ALA A 336 -0.31 -9.67 13.07
N ARG A 337 -1.11 -9.84 14.13
CA ARG A 337 -0.70 -9.55 15.51
C ARG A 337 0.44 -10.45 15.97
N THR A 338 0.31 -11.77 15.76
CA THR A 338 1.32 -12.73 16.19
C THR A 338 2.63 -12.54 15.43
N LYS A 339 2.59 -12.31 14.11
CA LYS A 339 3.80 -12.13 13.29
C LYS A 339 4.48 -10.77 13.47
N ALA A 340 3.76 -9.77 13.99
CA ALA A 340 4.33 -8.45 14.27
C ALA A 340 5.46 -8.53 15.32
N VAL A 341 5.34 -9.46 16.28
CA VAL A 341 6.35 -9.73 17.31
C VAL A 341 7.29 -10.84 16.85
N LYS A 342 8.48 -10.45 16.39
CA LYS A 342 9.47 -11.39 15.82
C LYS A 342 10.04 -12.28 16.92
N ASN A 343 10.12 -13.58 16.67
CA ASN A 343 10.77 -14.51 17.60
C ASN A 343 12.32 -14.35 17.56
N PRO A 344 13.07 -14.92 18.52
CA PRO A 344 14.53 -14.73 18.58
C PRO A 344 15.29 -15.11 17.30
N THR A 345 14.83 -16.13 16.55
CA THR A 345 15.43 -16.54 15.28
C THR A 345 15.16 -15.49 14.20
N GLU A 346 13.92 -15.02 14.08
CA GLU A 346 13.55 -13.97 13.12
C GLU A 346 14.29 -12.65 13.43
N GLN A 347 14.39 -12.27 14.71
CA GLN A 347 15.16 -11.09 15.14
C GLN A 347 16.65 -11.21 14.79
N LYS A 348 17.24 -12.40 14.97
CA LYS A 348 18.64 -12.64 14.61
C LYS A 348 18.81 -12.51 13.09
N GLY A 349 17.93 -13.13 12.31
CA GLY A 349 17.94 -13.01 10.85
C GLY A 349 17.87 -11.56 10.37
N MET A 350 16.97 -10.76 10.94
CA MET A 350 16.86 -9.33 10.63
C MET A 350 18.15 -8.55 10.93
N ARG A 351 18.84 -8.86 12.04
CA ARG A 351 20.14 -8.24 12.36
C ARG A 351 21.22 -8.67 11.36
N ASP A 352 21.29 -9.97 11.07
CA ASP A 352 22.30 -10.53 10.18
C ASP A 352 22.13 -10.00 8.74
N CYS A 353 20.90 -9.93 8.23
CA CYS A 353 20.62 -9.38 6.90
C CYS A 353 20.91 -7.88 6.82
N SER A 354 20.60 -7.12 7.88
CA SER A 354 20.93 -5.70 7.96
C SER A 354 22.44 -5.46 7.90
N VAL A 355 23.26 -6.35 8.51
CA VAL A 355 24.73 -6.28 8.42
C VAL A 355 25.20 -6.51 6.99
N ARG A 356 24.66 -7.51 6.29
CA ARG A 356 25.02 -7.78 4.88
C ARG A 356 24.61 -6.65 3.95
N ASP A 357 23.39 -6.15 4.08
CA ASP A 357 22.91 -4.99 3.31
C ASP A 357 23.75 -3.75 3.57
N SER A 358 24.16 -3.53 4.82
CA SER A 358 25.09 -2.45 5.18
C SER A 358 26.46 -2.61 4.50
N ILE A 359 26.97 -3.83 4.37
CA ILE A 359 28.23 -4.10 3.64
C ILE A 359 28.07 -3.74 2.16
N ALA A 360 26.98 -4.15 1.53
CA ALA A 360 26.67 -3.79 0.13
C ALA A 360 26.60 -2.27 -0.06
N ARG A 361 25.98 -1.55 0.88
CA ARG A 361 25.91 -0.08 0.87
C ARG A 361 27.25 0.60 1.08
N VAL A 362 28.10 0.07 1.97
CA VAL A 362 29.45 0.62 2.17
C VAL A 362 30.28 0.45 0.89
N ARG A 363 30.18 -0.70 0.20
CA ARG A 363 30.81 -0.90 -1.11
C ARG A 363 30.27 0.07 -2.15
N HIS A 364 28.95 0.24 -2.20
CA HIS A 364 28.28 1.18 -3.09
C HIS A 364 28.75 2.62 -2.86
N LEU A 365 28.73 3.09 -1.62
CA LEU A 365 29.13 4.45 -1.27
C LEU A 365 30.62 4.69 -1.58
N ALA A 366 31.49 3.73 -1.28
CA ALA A 366 32.92 3.82 -1.62
C ALA A 366 33.15 3.86 -3.14
N TRP A 367 32.42 3.05 -3.90
CA TRP A 367 32.45 3.08 -5.37
C TRP A 367 31.96 4.42 -5.90
N LEU A 368 30.78 4.87 -5.47
CA LEU A 368 30.17 6.11 -5.97
C LEU A 368 31.05 7.32 -5.65
N GLU A 369 31.57 7.41 -4.43
CA GLU A 369 32.51 8.47 -4.04
C GLU A 369 33.78 8.45 -4.93
N ASN A 370 34.30 7.27 -5.27
CA ASN A 370 35.44 7.14 -6.18
C ASN A 370 35.12 7.58 -7.61
N GLU A 371 33.97 7.18 -8.16
CA GLU A 371 33.54 7.59 -9.51
C GLU A 371 33.42 9.12 -9.59
N ILE A 372 32.72 9.74 -8.62
CA ILE A 372 32.54 11.19 -8.56
C ILE A 372 33.88 11.92 -8.34
N LYS A 373 34.79 11.37 -7.52
CA LYS A 373 36.15 11.92 -7.33
C LYS A 373 36.97 11.94 -8.62
N ASN A 374 36.82 10.91 -9.45
CA ASN A 374 37.53 10.75 -10.72
C ASN A 374 36.79 11.37 -11.92
N ASN A 375 35.74 12.18 -11.69
CA ASN A 375 34.93 12.83 -12.73
C ASN A 375 34.32 11.84 -13.74
N ARG A 376 33.98 10.64 -13.27
CA ARG A 376 33.19 9.67 -14.05
C ARG A 376 31.72 10.10 -13.98
N GLN A 377 31.01 9.91 -15.09
CA GLN A 377 29.58 10.15 -15.19
C GLN A 377 28.85 8.93 -14.67
N VAL A 378 27.98 9.16 -13.70
CA VAL A 378 27.11 8.15 -13.07
C VAL A 378 25.76 8.81 -12.90
N ASN A 379 24.74 8.25 -13.54
CA ASN A 379 23.37 8.73 -13.39
C ASN A 379 22.60 7.96 -12.31
N GLU A 380 21.38 8.42 -12.04
CA GLU A 380 20.48 7.83 -11.04
C GLU A 380 20.25 6.32 -11.23
N THR A 381 19.91 5.89 -12.44
CA THR A 381 19.65 4.47 -12.77
C THR A 381 20.91 3.61 -12.55
N GLN A 382 22.07 4.08 -13.03
CA GLN A 382 23.34 3.36 -12.86
C GLN A 382 23.74 3.21 -11.39
N ALA A 383 23.45 4.21 -10.56
CA ALA A 383 23.71 4.13 -9.13
C ALA A 383 22.76 3.14 -8.43
N ALA A 384 21.49 3.08 -8.83
CA ALA A 384 20.53 2.09 -8.33
C ALA A 384 20.95 0.66 -8.70
N GLU A 385 21.18 0.40 -10.00
CA GLU A 385 21.63 -0.90 -10.52
C GLU A 385 22.93 -1.37 -9.84
N ARG A 386 23.84 -0.43 -9.55
CA ARG A 386 25.08 -0.76 -8.87
C ARG A 386 24.86 -1.20 -7.42
N LEU A 387 23.93 -0.60 -6.70
CA LEU A 387 23.60 -1.03 -5.34
C LEU A 387 23.01 -2.44 -5.36
N GLU A 388 22.04 -2.67 -6.25
CA GLU A 388 21.42 -3.99 -6.43
C GLU A 388 22.47 -5.05 -6.75
N TYR A 389 23.42 -4.75 -7.66
CA TYR A 389 24.55 -5.64 -7.93
C TYR A 389 25.35 -5.98 -6.67
N TYR A 390 25.65 -5.01 -5.80
CA TYR A 390 26.37 -5.30 -4.56
C TYR A 390 25.53 -6.11 -3.57
N GLN A 391 24.22 -5.87 -3.50
CA GLN A 391 23.30 -6.66 -2.67
C GLN A 391 23.18 -8.09 -3.19
N SER A 392 23.19 -8.31 -4.52
CA SER A 392 23.10 -9.64 -5.13
C SER A 392 24.33 -10.52 -4.89
N LEU A 393 25.45 -9.93 -4.48
CA LEU A 393 26.65 -10.67 -4.05
C LEU A 393 26.54 -11.19 -2.61
N GLU A 394 25.61 -10.65 -1.81
CA GLU A 394 25.46 -11.02 -0.41
C GLU A 394 24.69 -12.33 -0.25
N ALA A 395 25.07 -13.11 0.76
CA ALA A 395 24.42 -14.37 1.06
C ALA A 395 22.91 -14.17 1.31
N HIS A 396 22.13 -15.12 0.80
CA HIS A 396 20.67 -15.19 0.94
C HIS A 396 19.85 -14.13 0.22
N PHE A 397 20.46 -13.25 -0.58
CA PHE A 397 19.73 -12.28 -1.41
C PHE A 397 18.71 -12.97 -2.32
N LYS A 398 17.56 -12.32 -2.51
CA LYS A 398 16.48 -12.77 -3.40
C LYS A 398 16.15 -11.74 -4.47
N GLU A 399 15.79 -10.54 -4.06
CA GLU A 399 15.41 -9.43 -4.93
C GLU A 399 15.48 -8.12 -4.12
N ILE A 400 15.35 -6.98 -4.78
CA ILE A 400 15.09 -5.70 -4.10
C ILE A 400 13.70 -5.72 -3.46
N SER A 401 13.55 -5.07 -2.30
CA SER A 401 12.29 -5.09 -1.54
C SER A 401 11.29 -3.99 -1.96
N PHE A 402 11.71 -3.09 -2.86
CA PHE A 402 10.93 -2.07 -3.55
C PHE A 402 11.77 -1.45 -4.69
N PRO A 403 11.15 -0.72 -5.65
CA PRO A 403 11.91 0.06 -6.63
C PRO A 403 12.86 1.03 -5.92
N THR A 404 14.15 0.97 -6.26
CA THR A 404 15.16 1.84 -5.63
C THR A 404 14.94 3.30 -6.02
N ILE A 405 14.78 4.16 -5.03
CA ILE A 405 14.73 5.61 -5.20
C ILE A 405 16.17 6.12 -5.24
N SER A 406 16.67 6.42 -6.42
CA SER A 406 17.98 7.04 -6.64
C SER A 406 17.76 8.40 -7.25
N ALA A 407 17.96 9.47 -6.47
CA ALA A 407 17.45 10.79 -6.81
C ALA A 407 18.48 11.90 -6.57
N VAL A 408 18.75 12.73 -7.58
CA VAL A 408 19.70 13.86 -7.51
C VAL A 408 18.99 15.22 -7.60
N GLY A 409 19.40 16.15 -6.75
CA GLY A 409 18.91 17.53 -6.75
C GLY A 409 17.38 17.60 -6.58
N ALA A 410 16.69 18.18 -7.57
CA ALA A 410 15.24 18.35 -7.52
C ALA A 410 14.47 17.02 -7.52
N HIS A 411 15.04 15.93 -8.07
CA HIS A 411 14.40 14.62 -8.02
C HIS A 411 14.25 14.13 -6.58
N ALA A 412 15.21 14.46 -5.70
CA ALA A 412 15.16 14.07 -4.28
C ALA A 412 14.04 14.77 -3.48
N ALA A 413 13.36 15.78 -4.06
CA ALA A 413 12.15 16.38 -3.48
C ALA A 413 10.86 15.61 -3.85
N THR A 414 10.93 14.65 -4.78
CA THR A 414 9.81 13.77 -5.13
C THR A 414 9.89 12.51 -4.26
N ILE A 415 8.93 12.35 -3.34
CA ILE A 415 9.00 11.37 -2.24
C ILE A 415 9.19 9.94 -2.76
N HIS A 416 8.40 9.53 -3.76
CA HIS A 416 8.52 8.23 -4.42
C HIS A 416 9.04 8.39 -5.85
N PHE A 417 10.23 8.99 -5.99
CA PHE A 417 10.88 9.10 -7.28
C PHE A 417 11.35 7.74 -7.76
N GLU A 418 10.96 7.35 -8.97
CA GLU A 418 11.49 6.17 -9.64
C GLU A 418 12.38 6.64 -10.81
N PRO A 419 13.67 6.26 -10.83
CA PRO A 419 14.59 6.69 -11.87
C PRO A 419 14.24 6.00 -13.20
N ASP A 420 13.81 6.79 -14.17
CA ASP A 420 13.61 6.35 -15.54
C ASP A 420 14.88 6.57 -16.39
N ALA A 421 15.24 5.58 -17.21
CA ALA A 421 16.44 5.62 -18.04
C ALA A 421 16.45 6.79 -19.03
N GLU A 422 15.29 7.29 -19.47
CA GLU A 422 15.21 8.43 -20.39
C GLU A 422 15.40 9.79 -19.68
N THR A 423 15.11 9.85 -18.38
CA THR A 423 15.14 11.09 -17.57
C THR A 423 16.23 11.10 -16.49
N ALA A 424 17.00 10.01 -16.36
CA ALA A 424 18.01 9.82 -15.33
C ALA A 424 19.04 10.97 -15.33
N ALA A 425 19.07 11.71 -14.23
CA ALA A 425 19.98 12.82 -14.06
C ALA A 425 21.37 12.35 -13.58
N GLU A 426 22.42 13.07 -13.99
CA GLU A 426 23.79 12.83 -13.55
C GLU A 426 23.97 13.21 -12.07
N ILE A 427 24.64 12.33 -11.32
CA ILE A 427 25.03 12.59 -9.93
C ILE A 427 26.24 13.53 -9.94
N THR A 428 26.08 14.72 -9.38
CA THR A 428 27.11 15.77 -9.37
C THR A 428 27.51 16.20 -7.96
N ARG A 429 28.64 16.90 -7.84
CA ARG A 429 29.16 17.36 -6.53
C ARG A 429 28.39 18.52 -5.92
N ASP A 430 27.72 19.30 -6.74
CA ASP A 430 27.00 20.51 -6.36
C ASP A 430 25.54 20.26 -5.95
N LYS A 431 25.07 19.00 -6.01
CA LYS A 431 23.70 18.62 -5.69
C LYS A 431 23.65 17.59 -4.57
N VAL A 432 22.53 17.58 -3.85
CA VAL A 432 22.16 16.49 -2.95
C VAL A 432 21.86 15.23 -3.75
N TYR A 433 22.24 14.08 -3.22
CA TYR A 433 21.89 12.76 -3.72
C TYR A 433 21.18 11.97 -2.62
N LEU A 434 19.96 11.50 -2.88
CA LEU A 434 19.19 10.66 -1.97
C LEU A 434 19.10 9.26 -2.57
N LEU A 435 19.36 8.26 -1.72
CA LEU A 435 19.25 6.85 -2.08
C LEU A 435 18.38 6.15 -1.04
N ASP A 436 17.17 5.76 -1.44
CA ASP A 436 16.28 4.88 -0.70
C ASP A 436 16.21 3.52 -1.39
N ALA A 437 16.54 2.47 -0.67
CA ALA A 437 16.61 1.14 -1.25
C ALA A 437 16.44 0.09 -0.17
N GLY A 438 16.21 -1.15 -0.60
CA GLY A 438 16.14 -2.29 0.30
C GLY A 438 16.20 -3.60 -0.47
N ALA A 439 16.41 -4.70 0.25
CA ALA A 439 16.46 -6.02 -0.33
C ALA A 439 15.72 -7.06 0.51
N GLN A 440 15.21 -8.08 -0.17
CA GLN A 440 14.72 -9.32 0.41
C GLN A 440 15.86 -10.32 0.54
N TYR A 441 16.06 -10.83 1.74
CA TYR A 441 16.93 -11.95 2.06
C TYR A 441 16.10 -13.11 2.61
N LEU A 442 16.60 -14.35 2.52
CA LEU A 442 15.90 -15.51 3.12
C LEU A 442 15.67 -15.37 4.63
N ASP A 443 16.42 -14.53 5.32
CA ASP A 443 16.38 -14.34 6.77
C ASP A 443 15.95 -12.93 7.20
N GLY A 444 15.55 -12.06 6.27
CA GLY A 444 15.06 -10.72 6.62
C GLY A 444 14.85 -9.79 5.44
N THR A 445 14.27 -8.63 5.71
CA THR A 445 13.97 -7.59 4.72
C THR A 445 14.65 -6.30 5.19
N THR A 446 15.29 -5.58 4.27
CA THR A 446 15.92 -4.29 4.56
C THR A 446 15.19 -3.16 3.85
N ASP A 447 15.29 -1.98 4.44
CA ASP A 447 14.81 -0.71 3.92
C ASP A 447 15.64 0.39 4.59
N VAL A 448 16.42 1.13 3.81
CA VAL A 448 17.35 2.13 4.32
C VAL A 448 17.51 3.27 3.31
N THR A 449 17.21 4.47 3.79
CA THR A 449 17.50 5.73 3.10
C THR A 449 18.78 6.38 3.59
N ARG A 450 19.58 6.95 2.68
CA ARG A 450 20.65 7.90 3.02
C ARG A 450 20.66 9.09 2.05
N THR A 451 20.98 10.26 2.60
CA THR A 451 21.12 11.50 1.85
C THR A 451 22.57 11.98 1.94
N HIS A 452 23.18 12.17 0.78
CA HIS A 452 24.58 12.51 0.60
C HIS A 452 24.75 13.82 -0.16
N THR A 453 25.95 14.40 -0.04
CA THR A 453 26.47 15.42 -0.95
C THR A 453 27.94 15.09 -1.19
N PHE A 454 28.40 15.25 -2.43
CA PHE A 454 29.79 14.97 -2.82
C PHE A 454 30.64 16.25 -2.94
N GLY A 455 30.07 17.39 -2.52
CA GLY A 455 30.73 18.70 -2.53
C GLY A 455 30.39 19.50 -1.26
N THR A 456 30.11 20.78 -1.44
CA THR A 456 29.79 21.68 -0.32
C THR A 456 28.30 21.98 -0.30
N PRO A 457 27.52 21.45 0.66
CA PRO A 457 26.10 21.73 0.73
C PRO A 457 25.85 23.16 1.21
N THR A 458 24.73 23.73 0.76
CA THR A 458 24.26 25.06 1.13
C THR A 458 23.86 25.13 2.61
N ALA A 459 23.68 26.34 3.13
CA ALA A 459 23.19 26.54 4.49
C ALA A 459 21.77 25.98 4.70
N GLU A 460 20.93 26.05 3.67
CA GLU A 460 19.56 25.53 3.70
C GLU A 460 19.52 24.00 3.71
N GLU A 461 20.31 23.35 2.85
CA GLU A 461 20.45 21.88 2.84
C GLU A 461 20.97 21.35 4.18
N LYS A 462 22.01 21.99 4.76
CA LYS A 462 22.52 21.63 6.08
C LYS A 462 21.45 21.79 7.16
N LYS A 463 20.68 22.89 7.12
CA LYS A 463 19.60 23.15 8.08
C LYS A 463 18.53 22.05 7.98
N ALA A 464 18.02 21.79 6.78
CA ALA A 464 16.98 20.79 6.55
C ALA A 464 17.44 19.39 7.01
N TYR A 465 18.63 18.96 6.55
CA TYR A 465 19.23 17.67 6.95
C TYR A 465 19.38 17.54 8.48
N THR A 466 19.87 18.60 9.14
CA THR A 466 20.09 18.58 10.59
C THR A 466 18.77 18.49 11.37
N LEU A 467 17.71 19.16 10.92
CA LEU A 467 16.39 19.09 11.56
C LEU A 467 15.77 17.69 11.43
N VAL A 468 15.90 17.07 10.26
CA VAL A 468 15.47 15.67 10.04
C VAL A 468 16.30 14.71 10.91
N LEU A 469 17.62 14.89 10.96
CA LEU A 469 18.51 14.08 11.79
C LEU A 469 18.18 14.20 13.28
N GLN A 470 17.85 15.39 13.78
CA GLN A 470 17.40 15.58 15.17
C GLN A 470 16.15 14.74 15.45
N GLY A 471 15.12 14.82 14.61
CA GLY A 471 13.91 14.02 14.78
C GLY A 471 14.18 12.51 14.71
N SER A 472 15.07 12.06 13.82
CA SER A 472 15.48 10.66 13.73
C SER A 472 16.18 10.17 14.99
N ILE A 473 17.06 10.97 15.59
CA ILE A 473 17.75 10.64 16.84
C ILE A 473 16.76 10.67 18.01
N ASP A 474 15.92 11.70 18.10
CA ASP A 474 14.92 11.86 19.16
C ASP A 474 13.98 10.65 19.23
N LEU A 475 13.57 10.11 18.07
CA LEU A 475 12.76 8.89 18.02
C LEU A 475 13.57 7.64 18.35
N ALA A 476 14.79 7.51 17.83
CA ALA A 476 15.63 6.32 18.04
C ALA A 476 16.09 6.15 19.50
N ASP A 477 16.25 7.25 20.24
CA ASP A 477 16.66 7.27 21.66
C ASP A 477 15.45 7.38 22.62
N ALA A 478 14.22 7.35 22.10
CA ALA A 478 13.01 7.52 22.89
C ALA A 478 12.81 6.35 23.88
N VAL A 479 12.48 6.67 25.13
CA VAL A 479 12.03 5.72 26.15
C VAL A 479 10.55 5.94 26.42
N PHE A 480 9.74 4.90 26.27
CA PHE A 480 8.28 4.97 26.43
C PHE A 480 7.73 3.72 27.15
N PRO A 481 6.57 3.81 27.82
CA PRO A 481 5.93 2.65 28.44
C PRO A 481 5.50 1.59 27.42
N VAL A 482 5.59 0.32 27.82
CA VAL A 482 4.93 -0.78 27.09
C VAL A 482 3.44 -0.48 26.96
N GLY A 483 2.88 -0.63 25.77
CA GLY A 483 1.51 -0.26 25.45
C GLY A 483 1.38 1.06 24.69
N THR A 484 2.48 1.77 24.40
CA THR A 484 2.44 3.06 23.70
C THR A 484 2.20 2.83 22.21
N TYR A 485 1.13 3.40 21.65
CA TYR A 485 0.89 3.29 20.21
C TYR A 485 1.95 4.09 19.46
N GLY A 486 2.45 3.55 18.35
CA GLY A 486 3.49 4.22 17.59
C GLY A 486 3.09 5.62 17.12
N ARG A 487 1.83 5.85 16.73
CA ARG A 487 1.33 7.20 16.38
C ARG A 487 1.59 8.27 17.46
N GLN A 488 1.72 7.87 18.72
CA GLN A 488 2.04 8.80 19.82
C GLN A 488 3.50 9.27 19.80
N LEU A 489 4.38 8.55 19.10
CA LEU A 489 5.80 8.88 18.95
C LEU A 489 6.10 9.68 17.67
N ASP A 490 5.17 9.78 16.71
CA ASP A 490 5.37 10.50 15.43
C ASP A 490 5.81 11.96 15.64
N ILE A 491 5.30 12.61 16.70
CA ILE A 491 5.67 13.99 17.04
C ILE A 491 7.17 14.15 17.37
N LEU A 492 7.83 13.12 17.89
CA LEU A 492 9.26 13.17 18.22
C LEU A 492 10.12 13.36 16.96
N ALA A 493 9.70 12.76 15.84
CA ALA A 493 10.39 12.94 14.56
C ALA A 493 10.09 14.29 13.89
N ARG A 494 8.99 14.97 14.26
CA ARG A 494 8.54 16.22 13.60
C ARG A 494 8.82 17.49 14.40
N GLN A 495 9.01 17.40 15.71
CA GLN A 495 9.05 18.57 16.59
C GLN A 495 10.05 19.65 16.16
N SER A 496 11.24 19.25 15.67
CA SER A 496 12.29 20.17 15.24
C SER A 496 11.95 20.86 13.91
N LEU A 497 11.25 20.17 13.01
CA LEU A 497 10.72 20.73 11.77
C LEU A 497 9.58 21.71 12.05
N TYR A 498 8.62 21.34 12.89
CA TYR A 498 7.48 22.20 13.25
C TYR A 498 7.90 23.53 13.88
N LYS A 499 8.91 23.51 14.76
CA LYS A 499 9.50 24.75 15.33
C LYS A 499 10.09 25.68 14.26
N ASN A 500 10.35 25.17 13.06
CA ASN A 500 10.86 25.89 11.90
C ASN A 500 9.82 26.05 10.78
N PHE A 501 8.54 25.80 11.06
CA PHE A 501 7.44 25.86 10.08
C PHE A 501 7.64 24.93 8.87
N MET A 502 8.28 23.79 9.10
CA MET A 502 8.53 22.74 8.11
C MET A 502 7.84 21.45 8.52
N ASP A 503 7.57 20.58 7.53
CA ASP A 503 7.01 19.24 7.73
C ASP A 503 7.39 18.33 6.55
N TYR A 504 7.17 17.02 6.66
CA TYR A 504 7.25 16.06 5.56
C TYR A 504 5.92 15.32 5.37
N ALA A 505 5.49 15.21 4.10
CA ALA A 505 4.14 14.77 3.74
C ALA A 505 3.97 13.24 3.65
N HIS A 506 4.53 12.50 4.60
CA HIS A 506 4.37 11.05 4.76
C HIS A 506 4.47 10.67 6.25
N SER A 507 4.15 9.42 6.60
CA SER A 507 4.31 8.91 7.98
C SER A 507 5.77 8.85 8.42
N THR A 508 6.02 8.94 9.74
CA THR A 508 7.36 8.80 10.32
C THR A 508 8.02 7.43 10.03
N GLY A 509 7.24 6.36 9.90
CA GLY A 509 7.78 5.03 9.64
C GLY A 509 6.70 3.94 9.58
N HIS A 510 7.15 2.71 9.34
CA HIS A 510 6.31 1.52 9.19
C HIS A 510 7.06 0.26 9.68
N ASP A 511 6.33 -0.83 9.86
CA ASP A 511 6.86 -2.15 10.24
C ASP A 511 7.61 -2.79 9.07
N LEU A 512 8.82 -3.27 9.35
CA LEU A 512 9.54 -4.20 8.49
C LEU A 512 9.27 -5.62 9.03
N SER A 513 8.36 -6.35 8.38
CA SER A 513 8.20 -7.77 8.70
C SER A 513 8.94 -8.63 7.68
N GLN A 514 9.56 -9.71 8.14
CA GLN A 514 10.24 -10.78 7.36
C GLN A 514 9.37 -11.43 6.25
N SER A 515 8.12 -11.00 6.14
CA SER A 515 7.12 -11.50 5.22
C SER A 515 6.26 -10.35 4.69
N LYS A 516 6.70 -9.10 4.63
CA LYS A 516 5.86 -7.97 4.15
C LYS A 516 6.44 -7.29 2.90
N ALA A 517 5.55 -6.90 1.99
CA ALA A 517 5.74 -5.72 1.16
C ALA A 517 5.80 -4.53 2.13
N ILE A 518 6.73 -3.63 1.93
CA ILE A 518 7.37 -2.81 2.95
C ILE A 518 6.45 -2.01 3.89
N ARG A 519 5.16 -1.83 3.60
CA ARG A 519 4.25 -1.09 4.48
C ARG A 519 3.36 -1.97 5.36
N PHE A 520 3.55 -1.81 6.66
CA PHE A 520 2.42 -1.69 7.60
C PHE A 520 2.72 -0.54 8.54
N ALA A 521 2.03 0.58 8.36
CA ALA A 521 2.28 1.74 9.18
C ALA A 521 1.74 1.51 10.60
N ILE A 522 2.62 1.14 11.53
CA ILE A 522 2.35 1.29 12.98
C ILE A 522 2.20 2.80 13.34
N LEU A 523 2.60 3.71 12.44
CA LEU A 523 2.69 5.15 12.65
C LEU A 523 1.77 6.02 11.76
N THR A 524 0.80 5.47 11.01
CA THR A 524 -0.15 6.34 10.28
C THR A 524 -1.37 6.73 11.12
N PRO A 525 -1.82 7.99 11.04
CA PRO A 525 -3.07 8.44 11.66
C PRO A 525 -4.34 7.88 11.00
N TYR A 526 -4.26 7.20 9.86
CA TYR A 526 -5.46 6.95 9.04
C TYR A 526 -6.02 5.51 8.98
N HIS A 527 -5.29 4.42 9.29
CA HIS A 527 -5.91 3.07 9.16
C HIS A 527 -5.47 1.96 10.13
N THR A 528 -4.88 2.24 11.29
CA THR A 528 -4.62 1.18 12.30
C THR A 528 -4.96 1.63 13.72
N GLU A 529 -6.20 1.41 14.13
CA GLU A 529 -6.67 1.65 15.50
C GLU A 529 -6.18 0.62 16.54
N TYR A 530 -5.35 -0.39 16.20
CA TYR A 530 -5.34 -1.61 17.02
C TYR A 530 -4.01 -2.17 17.52
N GLN A 531 -2.87 -1.48 17.46
CA GLN A 531 -1.62 -2.09 17.98
C GLN A 531 -0.83 -1.13 18.89
N PRO A 532 -0.90 -1.32 20.22
CA PRO A 532 0.09 -0.76 21.15
C PRO A 532 1.48 -1.37 20.89
N MET A 533 2.56 -0.58 20.97
CA MET A 533 3.96 -1.07 20.92
C MET A 533 4.44 -1.62 22.26
#